data_AF-A0A2C9LPN3-F1
#
_entry.id   AF-A0A2C9LPN3-F1
#
_cell.length_a   1.000
_cell.length_b   1.000
_cell.length_c   1.000
_cell.angle_alpha   90.00
_cell.angle_beta   90.00
_cell.angle_gamma   90.00
#
_symmetry.space_group_name_H-M   'P 1'
#
loop_
_entity.id
_entity.type
_entity.pdbx_description
1 polymer ?
#
loop_
_entity_poly.entity_id
_entity_poly.type
_entity_poly.pdbx_seq_one_letter_code
_entity_poly.pdbx_strand_id
1 'polypeptide(L)'
;VMVFVHARNETVRTAFTLIELAKNRGDSSLFQADQSRSLGDAQRAISNSRNKQLREMFTEGFGIHHAGMLRQDRNLVERYFAEGHIKVLVCTSTLAWGVNLPAHAVIIKGTQIYDAKRGSFVDLGILDVMQIFGRAGRPQFDTFGHGTILTTHDKLSHYLSLMTRQNPIESQFINSLTDNLNAEISLGTVTNIEEAVTWLSYTYLFVRMRKNPLVYGVSTNYWQ
;
A
#
# COMPACT_ATOMS: atom_id res chain seq x y z
N VAL A 1 12.16 6.61 -7.55
CA VAL A 1 11.90 5.36 -6.80
C VAL A 1 11.01 5.66 -5.61
N MET A 2 10.02 4.82 -5.32
CA MET A 2 9.25 4.89 -4.07
C MET A 2 9.65 3.75 -3.13
N VAL A 3 9.83 4.06 -1.85
CA VAL A 3 10.14 3.07 -0.80
C VAL A 3 9.00 3.08 0.21
N PHE A 4 8.21 2.02 0.22
CA PHE A 4 7.09 1.83 1.13
C PHE A 4 7.55 1.22 2.44
N VAL A 5 7.19 1.88 3.54
CA VAL A 5 7.45 1.46 4.93
C VAL A 5 6.14 1.44 5.72
N HIS A 6 6.17 0.83 6.91
CA HIS A 6 4.94 0.54 7.66
C HIS A 6 4.67 1.49 8.82
N ALA A 7 5.60 2.39 9.14
CA ALA A 7 5.43 3.38 10.19
C ALA A 7 5.84 4.79 9.76
N ARG A 8 5.16 5.82 10.30
CA ARG A 8 5.44 7.23 10.03
C ARG A 8 6.88 7.63 10.40
N ASN A 9 7.34 7.22 11.58
CA ASN A 9 8.72 7.50 12.00
C ASN A 9 9.75 6.71 11.17
N GLU A 10 9.34 5.59 10.57
CA GLU A 10 10.21 4.79 9.72
C GLU A 10 10.47 5.45 8.37
N THR A 11 9.56 6.30 7.85
CA THR A 11 9.82 7.03 6.59
C THR A 11 11.04 7.92 6.75
N VAL A 12 11.10 8.66 7.86
CA VAL A 12 12.21 9.56 8.21
C VAL A 12 13.50 8.78 8.43
N ARG A 13 13.48 7.75 9.28
CA ARG A 13 14.66 6.95 9.60
C ARG A 13 15.24 6.29 8.35
N THR A 14 14.39 5.70 7.51
CA THR A 14 14.82 5.03 6.29
C THR A 14 15.40 6.02 5.30
N ALA A 15 14.78 7.19 5.10
CA ALA A 15 15.32 8.23 4.22
C ALA A 15 16.73 8.67 4.66
N PHE A 16 16.92 9.01 5.93
CA PHE A 16 18.25 9.39 6.44
C PHE A 16 19.27 8.27 6.36
N THR A 17 18.88 7.03 6.65
CA THR A 17 19.78 5.87 6.52
C THR A 17 20.25 5.70 5.07
N LEU A 18 19.36 5.87 4.09
CA LEU A 18 19.70 5.78 2.68
C LEU A 18 20.61 6.93 2.23
N ILE A 19 20.36 8.15 2.70
CA ILE A 19 21.22 9.32 2.46
C ILE A 19 22.63 9.07 3.02
N GLU A 20 22.73 8.58 4.26
CA GLU A 20 24.01 8.29 4.91
C GLU A 20 24.78 7.19 4.17
N LEU A 21 24.09 6.11 3.78
CA LEU A 21 24.68 5.04 2.97
C LEU A 21 25.20 5.55 1.62
N ALA A 22 24.44 6.43 0.94
CA ALA A 22 24.86 7.03 -0.32
C ALA A 22 26.11 7.92 -0.12
N LYS A 23 26.13 8.73 0.94
CA LYS A 23 27.29 9.58 1.28
C LYS A 23 28.53 8.75 1.57
N ASN A 24 28.40 7.70 2.38
CA ASN A 24 29.50 6.82 2.74
C ASN A 24 30.09 6.05 1.55
N ARG A 25 29.28 5.81 0.50
CA ARG A 25 29.71 5.15 -0.74
C ARG A 25 30.18 6.13 -1.82
N GLY A 26 29.97 7.44 -1.65
CA GLY A 26 30.25 8.43 -2.69
C GLY A 26 29.20 8.50 -3.80
N ASP A 27 28.01 7.92 -3.58
CA ASP A 27 26.94 7.79 -4.57
C ASP A 27 25.91 8.94 -4.51
N SER A 28 26.16 9.98 -3.71
CA SER A 28 25.20 11.09 -3.51
C SER A 28 24.76 11.78 -4.81
N SER A 29 25.66 11.88 -5.79
CA SER A 29 25.37 12.48 -7.10
C SER A 29 24.31 11.71 -7.90
N LEU A 30 24.09 10.41 -7.64
CA LEU A 30 23.07 9.61 -8.31
C LEU A 30 21.64 10.00 -7.90
N PHE A 31 21.49 10.61 -6.72
CA PHE A 31 20.20 10.96 -6.14
C PHE A 31 19.88 12.44 -6.26
N GLN A 32 20.88 13.30 -6.40
CA GLN A 32 20.67 14.73 -6.58
C GLN A 32 20.11 15.02 -7.98
N ALA A 33 19.14 15.93 -8.06
CA ALA A 33 18.59 16.38 -9.33
C ALA A 33 19.56 17.34 -10.04
N ASP A 34 19.50 17.36 -11.37
CA ASP A 34 20.31 18.26 -12.17
C ASP A 34 20.03 19.73 -11.82
N GLN A 35 21.10 20.52 -11.78
CA GLN A 35 21.00 21.95 -11.50
C GLN A 35 20.15 22.65 -12.56
N SER A 36 18.99 23.15 -12.15
CA SER A 36 18.06 23.85 -13.01
C SER A 36 17.40 25.00 -12.26
N ARG A 37 16.89 26.00 -12.99
CA ARG A 37 16.10 27.09 -12.39
C ARG A 37 14.90 26.55 -11.61
N SER A 38 14.25 25.51 -12.14
CA SER A 38 13.11 24.83 -11.49
C SER A 38 13.50 24.22 -10.15
N LEU A 39 14.68 23.61 -10.04
CA LEU A 39 15.20 23.09 -8.78
C LEU A 39 15.43 24.21 -7.76
N GLY A 40 15.97 25.36 -8.18
CA GLY A 40 16.17 26.52 -7.30
C GLY A 40 14.85 27.08 -6.73
N ASP A 41 13.81 27.15 -7.56
CA ASP A 41 12.47 27.56 -7.12
C ASP A 41 11.86 26.52 -6.15
N ALA A 42 12.07 25.23 -6.41
CA ALA A 42 11.63 24.16 -5.53
C ALA A 42 12.34 24.19 -4.16
N GLN A 43 13.65 24.45 -4.14
CA GLN A 43 14.42 24.63 -2.90
C GLN A 43 13.89 25.79 -2.05
N ARG A 44 13.53 26.92 -2.68
CA ARG A 44 12.93 28.08 -1.99
C ARG A 44 11.54 27.77 -1.43
N ALA A 45 10.72 27.01 -2.15
CA ALA A 45 9.42 26.60 -1.65
C ALA A 45 9.55 25.64 -0.45
N ILE A 46 10.45 24.66 -0.55
CA ILE A 46 10.73 23.71 0.55
C ILE A 46 11.36 24.41 1.75
N SER A 47 12.22 25.43 1.55
CA SER A 47 12.82 26.16 2.67
C SER A 47 11.79 26.84 3.58
N ASN A 48 10.61 27.16 3.05
CA ASN A 48 9.50 27.73 3.81
C ASN A 48 8.68 26.68 4.58
N SER A 49 8.90 25.39 4.32
CA SER A 49 8.25 24.32 5.10
C SER A 49 8.69 24.39 6.55
N ARG A 50 7.77 24.11 7.48
CA ARG A 50 8.09 23.99 8.92
C ARG A 50 8.82 22.69 9.24
N ASN A 51 8.76 21.69 8.36
CA ASN A 51 9.39 20.39 8.59
C ASN A 51 10.89 20.45 8.30
N LYS A 52 11.71 20.51 9.36
CA LYS A 52 13.17 20.55 9.26
C LYS A 52 13.75 19.33 8.54
N GLN A 53 13.20 18.14 8.81
CA GLN A 53 13.68 16.89 8.21
C GLN A 53 13.42 16.87 6.71
N LEU A 54 12.27 17.39 6.25
CA LEU A 54 11.98 17.51 4.83
C LEU A 54 12.98 18.44 4.12
N ARG A 55 13.32 19.58 4.72
CA ARG A 55 14.31 20.52 4.16
C ARG A 55 15.68 19.88 3.97
N GLU A 56 16.13 19.12 4.96
CA GLU A 56 17.42 18.41 4.93
C GLU A 56 17.45 17.28 3.90
N MET A 57 16.36 16.52 3.75
CA MET A 57 16.29 15.43 2.78
C MET A 57 16.21 15.94 1.34
N PHE A 58 15.51 17.05 1.12
CA PHE A 58 15.28 17.57 -0.23
C PHE A 58 16.58 17.96 -0.94
N THR A 59 17.56 18.51 -0.21
CA THR A 59 18.87 18.86 -0.78
C THR A 59 19.66 17.65 -1.25
N GLU A 60 19.36 16.47 -0.72
CA GLU A 60 20.00 15.20 -1.10
C GLU A 60 19.20 14.45 -2.18
N GLY A 61 18.07 15.02 -2.66
CA GLY A 61 17.18 14.39 -3.62
C GLY A 61 16.20 13.37 -3.03
N PHE A 62 16.00 13.40 -1.71
CA PHE A 62 15.08 12.53 -0.98
C PHE A 62 13.84 13.28 -0.48
N GLY A 63 12.76 12.55 -0.29
CA GLY A 63 11.53 13.07 0.31
C GLY A 63 10.83 12.01 1.16
N ILE A 64 9.92 12.47 2.02
CA ILE A 64 9.05 11.61 2.82
C ILE A 64 7.58 11.93 2.56
N HIS A 65 6.72 10.93 2.68
CA HIS A 65 5.27 11.12 2.60
C HIS A 65 4.51 10.19 3.55
N HIS A 66 3.78 10.78 4.49
CA HIS A 66 2.86 10.05 5.36
C HIS A 66 1.71 10.93 5.82
N ALA A 67 0.62 10.31 6.28
CA ALA A 67 -0.59 11.03 6.71
C ALA A 67 -0.38 12.03 7.87
N GLY A 68 0.71 11.88 8.63
CA GLY A 68 1.09 12.81 9.71
C GLY A 68 1.72 14.13 9.25
N MET A 69 2.05 14.28 7.97
CA MET A 69 2.60 15.54 7.43
C MET A 69 1.49 16.56 7.14
N LEU A 70 1.84 17.84 7.23
CA LEU A 70 0.98 18.93 6.79
C LEU A 70 0.58 18.71 5.32
N ARG A 71 -0.68 19.02 4.98
CA ARG A 71 -1.19 18.87 3.61
C ARG A 71 -0.35 19.67 2.61
N GLN A 72 0.09 20.87 2.99
CA GLN A 72 0.96 21.71 2.18
C GLN A 72 2.29 21.00 1.85
N ASP A 73 2.95 20.40 2.84
CA ASP A 73 4.19 19.66 2.62
C ASP A 73 3.99 18.42 1.75
N ARG A 74 2.88 17.68 1.94
CA ARG A 74 2.53 16.53 1.10
C ARG A 74 2.37 16.93 -0.36
N ASN A 75 1.63 18.01 -0.63
CA ASN A 75 1.44 18.51 -2.00
C ASN A 75 2.78 18.94 -2.65
N LEU A 76 3.68 19.57 -1.88
CA LEU A 76 5.01 19.96 -2.37
C LEU A 76 5.84 18.72 -2.73
N VAL A 77 5.87 17.71 -1.86
CA VAL A 77 6.60 16.46 -2.09
C VAL A 77 6.05 15.71 -3.31
N GLU A 78 4.72 15.59 -3.43
CA GLU A 78 4.07 14.94 -4.58
C GLU A 78 4.45 15.64 -5.89
N ARG A 79 4.37 16.98 -5.91
CA ARG A 79 4.75 17.79 -7.06
C ARG A 79 6.21 17.61 -7.44
N TYR A 80 7.13 17.76 -6.48
CA TYR A 80 8.56 17.71 -6.77
C TYR A 80 9.09 16.30 -7.04
N PHE A 81 8.37 15.27 -6.60
CA PHE A 81 8.61 13.91 -7.06
C PHE A 81 8.16 13.72 -8.52
N ALA A 82 6.99 14.21 -8.88
CA ALA A 82 6.49 14.14 -10.27
C ALA A 82 7.38 14.93 -11.24
N GLU A 83 7.89 16.09 -10.83
CA GLU A 83 8.83 16.92 -11.60
C GLU A 83 10.26 16.34 -11.62
N GLY A 84 10.54 15.28 -10.85
CA GLY A 84 11.83 14.59 -10.84
C GLY A 84 12.94 15.26 -10.02
N HIS A 85 12.60 16.25 -9.18
CA HIS A 85 13.51 16.88 -8.22
C HIS A 85 13.77 15.99 -7.00
N ILE A 86 12.79 15.17 -6.63
CA ILE A 86 12.95 14.10 -5.63
C ILE A 86 13.13 12.78 -6.38
N LYS A 87 14.31 12.15 -6.26
CA LYS A 87 14.60 10.86 -6.90
C LYS A 87 14.13 9.68 -6.05
N VAL A 88 14.14 9.83 -4.73
CA VAL A 88 13.72 8.78 -3.79
C VAL A 88 12.67 9.32 -2.83
N LEU A 89 11.48 8.72 -2.87
CA LEU A 89 10.38 9.07 -1.97
C LEU A 89 10.11 7.91 -1.01
N VAL A 90 10.29 8.13 0.29
CA VAL A 90 9.95 7.14 1.32
C VAL A 90 8.56 7.42 1.87
N CYS A 91 7.64 6.48 1.75
CA CYS A 91 6.22 6.71 2.05
C CYS A 91 5.56 5.57 2.82
N THR A 92 4.43 5.86 3.46
CA THR A 92 3.57 4.82 4.04
C THR A 92 2.60 4.24 3.01
N SER A 93 2.13 3.01 3.24
CA SER A 93 1.18 2.28 2.35
C SER A 93 -0.07 3.09 1.96
N THR A 94 -0.51 4.03 2.81
CA THR A 94 -1.63 4.94 2.52
C THR A 94 -1.46 5.75 1.22
N LEU A 95 -0.23 6.04 0.78
CA LEU A 95 0.01 6.75 -0.48
C LEU A 95 -0.47 5.93 -1.69
N ALA A 96 -0.33 4.60 -1.65
CA ALA A 96 -0.77 3.73 -2.73
C ALA A 96 -2.29 3.78 -2.96
N TRP A 97 -3.07 4.16 -1.95
CA TRP A 97 -4.53 4.28 -2.04
C TRP A 97 -5.00 5.71 -2.35
N GLY A 98 -4.28 6.72 -1.86
CA GLY A 98 -4.80 8.10 -1.80
C GLY A 98 -4.43 9.01 -2.97
N VAL A 99 -3.37 8.72 -3.72
CA VAL A 99 -2.82 9.64 -4.74
C VAL A 99 -2.36 8.89 -5.97
N ASN A 100 -2.64 9.44 -7.16
CA ASN A 100 -2.14 8.90 -8.42
C ASN A 100 -0.72 9.42 -8.75
N LEU A 101 0.27 8.93 -8.00
CA LEU A 101 1.68 9.27 -8.21
C LEU A 101 2.47 8.01 -8.62
N PRO A 102 2.77 7.81 -9.91
CA PRO A 102 3.55 6.67 -10.36
C PRO A 102 5.06 6.89 -10.17
N ALA A 103 5.83 5.81 -10.11
CA ALA A 103 7.28 5.82 -10.06
C ALA A 103 7.85 4.71 -10.94
N HIS A 104 9.02 4.91 -11.55
CA HIS A 104 9.66 3.86 -12.35
C HIS A 104 9.86 2.56 -11.56
N ALA A 105 10.31 2.68 -10.31
CA ALA A 105 10.50 1.55 -9.40
C ALA A 105 9.86 1.81 -8.04
N VAL A 106 9.32 0.75 -7.45
CA VAL A 106 8.78 0.71 -6.08
C VAL A 106 9.46 -0.40 -5.27
N ILE A 107 9.68 -0.14 -3.99
CA ILE A 107 10.30 -1.06 -3.05
C ILE A 107 9.39 -1.15 -1.82
N ILE A 108 8.96 -2.35 -1.45
CA ILE A 108 8.28 -2.62 -0.19
C ILE A 108 9.35 -3.06 0.82
N LYS A 109 9.63 -2.22 1.83
CA LYS A 109 10.62 -2.50 2.87
C LYS A 109 9.94 -3.19 4.06
N GLY A 110 10.15 -4.49 4.17
CA GLY A 110 9.51 -5.32 5.18
C GLY A 110 8.07 -5.64 4.80
N THR A 111 7.51 -6.71 5.37
CA THR A 111 6.14 -7.14 5.07
C THR A 111 5.35 -7.43 6.35
N GLN A 112 5.80 -6.89 7.49
CA GLN A 112 5.12 -7.05 8.77
C GLN A 112 4.62 -5.69 9.25
N ILE A 113 3.33 -5.62 9.57
CA ILE A 113 2.66 -4.44 10.10
C ILE A 113 2.15 -4.78 11.50
N TYR A 114 2.21 -3.82 12.42
CA TYR A 114 1.60 -3.98 13.73
C TYR A 114 0.08 -3.76 13.66
N ASP A 115 -0.71 -4.78 13.99
CA ASP A 115 -2.16 -4.68 14.12
C ASP A 115 -2.53 -4.40 15.58
N ALA A 116 -2.99 -3.17 15.84
CA ALA A 116 -3.37 -2.74 17.18
C ALA A 116 -4.60 -3.49 17.74
N LYS A 117 -5.50 -3.99 16.88
CA LYS A 117 -6.67 -4.77 17.32
C LYS A 117 -6.27 -6.17 17.79
N ARG A 118 -5.25 -6.75 17.14
CA ARG A 118 -4.73 -8.09 17.47
C ARG A 118 -3.55 -8.06 18.45
N GLY A 119 -3.00 -6.87 18.75
CA GLY A 119 -1.84 -6.71 19.62
C GLY A 119 -0.58 -7.43 19.11
N SER A 120 -0.48 -7.68 17.81
CA SER A 120 0.56 -8.52 17.21
C SER A 120 0.94 -8.04 15.81
N PHE A 121 2.11 -8.46 15.34
CA PHE A 121 2.52 -8.23 13.96
C PHE A 121 1.77 -9.19 13.04
N VAL A 122 1.23 -8.64 11.96
CA VAL A 122 0.55 -9.36 10.89
C VAL A 122 1.27 -9.13 9.57
N ASP A 123 1.12 -10.08 8.66
CA ASP A 123 1.69 -9.96 7.33
C ASP A 123 0.92 -8.90 6.51
N LEU A 124 1.65 -8.15 5.68
CA LEU A 124 1.11 -7.18 4.74
C LEU A 124 0.16 -7.89 3.77
N GLY A 125 -1.06 -7.37 3.64
CA GLY A 125 -2.09 -7.96 2.78
C GLY A 125 -1.72 -7.88 1.30
N ILE A 126 -2.17 -8.87 0.52
CA ILE A 126 -1.89 -8.93 -0.92
C ILE A 126 -2.45 -7.72 -1.68
N LEU A 127 -3.60 -7.19 -1.26
CA LEU A 127 -4.19 -6.02 -1.88
C LEU A 127 -3.28 -4.80 -1.73
N ASP A 128 -2.67 -4.61 -0.56
CA ASP A 128 -1.71 -3.52 -0.35
C ASP A 128 -0.46 -3.69 -1.21
N VAL A 129 0.06 -4.93 -1.29
CA VAL A 129 1.18 -5.25 -2.18
C VAL A 129 0.85 -4.92 -3.64
N MET A 130 -0.31 -5.37 -4.11
CA MET A 130 -0.78 -5.12 -5.48
C MET A 130 -0.99 -3.63 -5.75
N GLN A 131 -1.57 -2.88 -4.80
CA GLN A 131 -1.73 -1.43 -4.94
C GLN A 131 -0.39 -0.69 -4.99
N ILE A 132 0.56 -1.09 -4.15
CA ILE A 132 1.92 -0.53 -4.17
C ILE A 132 2.60 -0.86 -5.51
N PHE A 133 2.51 -2.09 -5.97
CA PHE A 133 3.08 -2.52 -7.24
C PHE A 133 2.42 -1.85 -8.44
N GLY A 134 1.13 -1.53 -8.35
CA GLY A 134 0.42 -0.71 -9.34
C GLY A 134 0.96 0.72 -9.48
N ARG A 135 1.82 1.18 -8.56
CA ARG A 135 2.55 2.45 -8.69
C ARG A 135 3.87 2.30 -9.47
N ALA A 136 4.31 1.08 -9.77
CA ALA A 136 5.52 0.82 -10.54
C ALA A 136 5.28 1.00 -12.05
N GLY A 137 6.18 1.73 -12.69
CA GLY A 137 6.08 2.11 -14.10
C GLY A 137 5.26 3.40 -14.27
N ARG A 138 5.81 4.35 -15.03
CA ARG A 138 5.10 5.57 -15.41
C ARG A 138 4.53 5.38 -16.82
N PRO A 139 3.18 5.36 -16.97
CA PRO A 139 2.56 5.33 -18.29
C PRO A 139 3.14 6.44 -19.17
N GLN A 140 3.43 6.13 -20.43
CA GLN A 140 4.03 7.04 -21.43
C GLN A 140 5.52 7.38 -21.24
N PHE A 141 6.10 7.18 -20.06
CA PHE A 141 7.52 7.49 -19.81
C PHE A 141 8.42 6.26 -19.69
N ASP A 142 7.89 5.15 -19.18
CA ASP A 142 8.62 3.91 -18.96
C ASP A 142 8.07 2.78 -19.84
N THR A 143 8.97 1.93 -20.37
CA THR A 143 8.59 0.71 -21.10
C THR A 143 8.24 -0.46 -20.17
N PHE A 144 8.75 -0.44 -18.95
CA PHE A 144 8.46 -1.39 -17.88
C PHE A 144 8.66 -0.74 -16.51
N GLY A 145 7.98 -1.27 -15.49
CA GLY A 145 8.15 -0.85 -14.09
C GLY A 145 8.82 -1.94 -13.27
N HIS A 146 9.49 -1.55 -12.18
CA HIS A 146 10.14 -2.49 -11.26
C HIS A 146 9.45 -2.48 -9.90
N GLY A 147 9.01 -3.66 -9.44
CA GLY A 147 8.49 -3.87 -8.09
C GLY A 147 9.38 -4.81 -7.30
N THR A 148 9.91 -4.34 -6.16
CA THR A 148 10.74 -5.14 -5.26
C THR A 148 10.07 -5.31 -3.90
N ILE A 149 10.02 -6.53 -3.37
CA ILE A 149 9.56 -6.81 -2.00
C ILE A 149 10.75 -7.30 -1.18
N LEU A 150 11.00 -6.65 -0.05
CA LEU A 150 11.95 -7.11 0.96
C LEU A 150 11.15 -7.79 2.07
N THR A 151 11.26 -9.10 2.19
CA THR A 151 10.55 -9.92 3.17
C THR A 151 11.49 -10.94 3.81
N THR A 152 11.05 -11.59 4.88
CA THR A 152 11.78 -12.69 5.51
C THR A 152 11.68 -13.95 4.64
N HIS A 153 12.68 -14.83 4.74
CA HIS A 153 12.77 -15.99 3.86
C HIS A 153 11.56 -16.92 3.97
N ASP A 154 11.00 -17.07 5.18
CA ASP A 154 9.80 -17.88 5.45
C ASP A 154 8.53 -17.36 4.76
N LYS A 155 8.47 -16.08 4.40
CA LYS A 155 7.32 -15.45 3.73
C LYS A 155 7.48 -15.31 2.22
N LEU A 156 8.67 -15.59 1.68
CA LEU A 156 8.96 -15.43 0.25
C LEU A 156 8.00 -16.27 -0.61
N SER A 157 7.81 -17.54 -0.27
CA SER A 157 6.92 -18.46 -1.00
C SER A 157 5.47 -17.99 -0.95
N HIS A 158 5.04 -17.46 0.19
CA HIS A 158 3.71 -16.89 0.39
C HIS A 158 3.46 -15.74 -0.59
N TYR A 159 4.31 -14.70 -0.61
CA TYR A 159 4.13 -13.55 -1.50
C TYR A 159 4.29 -13.91 -2.98
N LEU A 160 5.21 -14.80 -3.34
CA LEU A 160 5.34 -15.30 -4.71
C LEU A 160 4.07 -16.02 -5.16
N SER A 161 3.51 -16.90 -4.33
CA SER A 161 2.28 -17.62 -4.66
C SER A 161 1.09 -16.68 -4.82
N LEU A 162 0.98 -15.66 -3.96
CA LEU A 162 -0.10 -14.68 -4.01
C LEU A 162 -0.02 -13.77 -5.25
N MET A 163 1.18 -13.47 -5.74
CA MET A 163 1.39 -12.61 -6.92
C MET A 163 1.29 -13.37 -8.24
N THR A 164 1.69 -14.65 -8.27
CA THR A 164 1.75 -15.46 -9.50
C THR A 164 0.51 -16.32 -9.73
N ARG A 165 -0.20 -16.69 -8.66
CA ARG A 165 -1.41 -17.51 -8.76
C ARG A 165 -2.63 -16.64 -8.61
N GLN A 166 -3.63 -16.88 -9.46
CA GLN A 166 -4.98 -16.40 -9.21
C GLN A 166 -5.55 -17.21 -8.05
N ASN A 167 -5.46 -16.67 -6.83
CA ASN A 167 -6.19 -17.26 -5.72
C ASN A 167 -7.67 -16.95 -5.90
N PRO A 168 -8.56 -17.95 -5.78
CA PRO A 168 -9.98 -17.69 -5.80
C PRO A 168 -10.32 -16.75 -4.64
N ILE A 169 -11.07 -15.68 -4.95
CA ILE A 169 -11.59 -14.79 -3.92
C ILE A 169 -12.68 -15.57 -3.17
N GLU A 170 -12.47 -15.78 -1.87
CA GLU A 170 -13.44 -16.46 -0.99
C GLU A 170 -14.19 -15.44 -0.14
N SER A 171 -15.48 -15.69 0.08
CA SER A 171 -16.32 -14.86 0.94
C SER A 171 -15.89 -14.92 2.40
N GLN A 172 -15.73 -13.76 3.04
CA GLN A 172 -15.52 -13.61 4.49
C GLN A 172 -16.83 -13.31 5.24
N PHE A 173 -17.98 -13.36 4.55
CA PHE A 173 -19.28 -12.90 5.07
C PHE A 173 -19.76 -13.67 6.31
N ILE A 174 -19.33 -14.92 6.50
CA ILE A 174 -19.66 -15.72 7.69
C ILE A 174 -19.31 -14.99 8.98
N ASN A 175 -18.18 -14.26 9.00
CA ASN A 175 -17.70 -13.56 10.19
C ASN A 175 -18.58 -12.36 10.60
N SER A 176 -19.41 -11.85 9.70
CA SER A 176 -20.28 -10.69 9.92
C SER A 176 -21.77 -11.00 9.66
N LEU A 177 -22.09 -12.28 9.44
CA LEU A 177 -23.43 -12.74 9.06
C LEU A 177 -24.49 -12.30 10.09
N THR A 178 -24.19 -12.39 11.38
CA THR A 178 -25.11 -12.02 12.46
C THR A 178 -25.47 -10.54 12.41
N ASP A 179 -24.48 -9.68 12.21
CA ASP A 179 -24.67 -8.22 12.19
C ASP A 179 -25.44 -7.80 10.94
N ASN A 180 -25.08 -8.38 9.78
CA ASN A 180 -25.75 -8.11 8.52
C ASN A 180 -27.19 -8.62 8.51
N LEU A 181 -27.46 -9.82 9.04
CA LEU A 181 -28.83 -10.35 9.14
C LEU A 181 -29.68 -9.48 10.08
N ASN A 182 -29.12 -9.05 11.22
CA ASN A 182 -29.81 -8.17 12.15
C ASN A 182 -30.18 -6.81 11.53
N ALA A 183 -29.34 -6.29 10.63
CA ALA A 183 -29.65 -5.08 9.87
C ALA A 183 -30.85 -5.27 8.94
N GLU A 184 -30.91 -6.38 8.20
CA GLU A 184 -32.03 -6.67 7.29
C GLU A 184 -33.36 -6.91 8.04
N ILE A 185 -33.29 -7.52 9.23
CA ILE A 185 -34.44 -7.66 10.12
C ILE A 185 -34.92 -6.29 10.60
N SER A 186 -33.99 -5.43 11.00
CA SER A 186 -34.29 -4.07 11.45
C SER A 186 -34.89 -3.19 10.35
N LEU A 187 -34.49 -3.41 9.09
CA LEU A 187 -35.04 -2.73 7.91
C LEU A 187 -36.39 -3.31 7.44
N GLY A 188 -36.81 -4.45 8.00
CA GLY A 188 -38.02 -5.16 7.59
C GLY A 188 -37.90 -5.87 6.25
N THR A 189 -36.69 -6.03 5.72
CA THR A 189 -36.41 -6.78 4.48
C THR A 189 -36.41 -8.29 4.74
N VAL A 190 -36.08 -8.71 5.96
CA VAL A 190 -36.16 -10.10 6.41
C VAL A 190 -37.04 -10.17 7.64
N THR A 191 -38.21 -10.78 7.52
CA THR A 191 -39.21 -10.91 8.58
C THR A 191 -39.38 -12.35 9.08
N ASN A 192 -38.89 -13.32 8.32
CA ASN A 192 -39.00 -14.74 8.60
C ASN A 192 -37.80 -15.54 8.06
N ILE A 193 -37.75 -16.85 8.36
CA ILE A 193 -36.63 -17.72 8.00
C ILE A 193 -36.52 -17.91 6.49
N GLU A 194 -37.64 -18.02 5.76
CA GLU A 194 -37.63 -18.20 4.30
C GLU A 194 -37.04 -16.98 3.59
N GLU A 195 -37.40 -15.78 4.05
CA GLU A 195 -36.80 -14.53 3.59
C GLU A 195 -35.32 -14.45 3.93
N ALA A 196 -34.90 -14.92 5.11
CA ALA A 196 -33.48 -14.95 5.49
C ALA A 196 -32.67 -15.89 4.57
N VAL A 197 -33.21 -17.06 4.23
CA VAL A 197 -32.58 -18.01 3.28
C VAL A 197 -32.52 -17.41 1.88
N THR A 198 -33.60 -16.74 1.45
CA THR A 198 -33.67 -16.06 0.15
C THR A 198 -32.64 -14.92 0.08
N TRP A 199 -32.53 -14.11 1.14
CA TRP A 199 -31.52 -13.07 1.25
C TRP A 199 -30.09 -13.64 1.17
N LEU A 200 -29.81 -14.73 1.90
CA LEU A 200 -28.51 -15.40 1.83
C LEU A 200 -28.17 -15.86 0.41
N SER A 201 -29.17 -16.28 -0.38
CA SER A 201 -28.97 -16.73 -1.77
C SER A 201 -28.42 -15.63 -2.69
N TYR A 202 -28.66 -14.35 -2.38
CA TYR A 202 -28.13 -13.21 -3.14
C TYR A 202 -26.69 -12.84 -2.78
N THR A 203 -26.13 -13.44 -1.72
CA THR A 203 -24.80 -13.11 -1.26
C THR A 203 -23.70 -13.80 -2.07
N TYR A 204 -22.51 -13.19 -2.08
CA TYR A 204 -21.32 -13.86 -2.63
C TYR A 204 -20.96 -15.13 -1.86
N LEU A 205 -21.32 -15.21 -0.56
CA LEU A 205 -21.14 -16.41 0.25
C LEU A 205 -21.86 -17.62 -0.36
N PHE A 206 -23.13 -17.47 -0.74
CA PHE A 206 -23.89 -18.55 -1.36
C PHE A 206 -23.24 -19.04 -2.66
N VAL A 207 -22.83 -18.11 -3.53
CA VAL A 207 -22.14 -18.45 -4.78
C VAL A 207 -20.84 -19.23 -4.51
N ARG A 208 -20.05 -18.82 -3.52
CA ARG A 208 -18.79 -19.48 -3.16
C ARG A 208 -18.99 -20.83 -2.48
N MET A 209 -19.97 -20.96 -1.58
CA MET A 209 -20.33 -22.24 -0.95
C MET A 209 -20.72 -23.29 -1.99
N ARG A 210 -21.39 -22.89 -3.08
CA ARG A 210 -21.73 -23.81 -4.18
C ARG A 210 -20.54 -24.19 -5.06
N LYS A 211 -19.61 -23.26 -5.29
CA LYS A 211 -18.42 -23.50 -6.14
C LYS A 211 -17.29 -24.23 -5.41
N ASN A 212 -17.13 -24.02 -4.11
CA ASN A 212 -16.05 -24.58 -3.30
C ASN A 212 -16.55 -24.98 -1.89
N PRO A 213 -17.46 -25.97 -1.79
CA PRO A 213 -18.17 -26.30 -0.55
C PRO A 213 -17.25 -26.74 0.60
N LEU A 214 -16.12 -27.38 0.28
CA LEU A 214 -15.17 -27.89 1.26
C LEU A 214 -14.53 -26.76 2.09
N VAL A 215 -14.25 -25.60 1.48
CA VAL A 215 -13.71 -24.43 2.19
C VAL A 215 -14.68 -23.90 3.25
N TYR A 216 -15.98 -24.13 3.04
CA TYR A 216 -17.05 -23.69 3.93
C TYR A 216 -17.55 -24.81 4.87
N GLY A 217 -16.86 -25.95 4.92
CA GLY A 217 -17.24 -27.08 5.77
C GLY A 217 -18.51 -27.81 5.30
N VAL A 218 -18.93 -27.61 4.05
CA VAL A 218 -20.11 -28.27 3.46
C VAL A 218 -19.67 -29.55 2.75
N SER A 219 -20.28 -30.69 3.09
CA SER A 219 -20.04 -31.94 2.38
C SER A 219 -20.60 -31.89 0.96
N THR A 220 -19.84 -32.38 -0.02
CA THR A 220 -20.25 -32.44 -1.44
C THR A 220 -21.49 -33.30 -1.69
N ASN A 221 -21.87 -34.14 -0.73
CA ASN A 221 -22.99 -35.07 -0.87
C ASN A 221 -24.37 -34.40 -0.84
N TYR A 222 -24.46 -33.12 -0.50
CA TYR A 222 -25.73 -32.38 -0.41
C TYR A 222 -26.16 -31.70 -1.73
N TRP A 223 -25.33 -31.76 -2.77
CA TRP A 223 -25.54 -31.03 -4.04
C TRP A 223 -25.53 -31.92 -5.30
N GLN A 224 -25.56 -33.25 -5.12
CA GLN A 224 -25.91 -34.21 -6.18
C GLN A 224 -27.43 -34.37 -6.23
#